data_AF-A0A2D8WUR7-F1
#
_entry.id   AF-A0A2D8WUR7-F1
#
_cell.length_a   1.000
_cell.length_b   1.000
_cell.length_c   1.000
_cell.angle_alpha   90.00
_cell.angle_beta   90.00
_cell.angle_gamma   90.00
#
_symmetry.space_group_name_H-M   'P 1'
#
loop_
_entity.id
_entity.type
_entity.pdbx_description
1 polymer ?
#
loop_
_entity_poly.entity_id
_entity_poly.type
_entity_poly.pdbx_seq_one_letter_code
_entity_poly.pdbx_strand_id
1 'polypeptide(L)'
;MSTALVGALASCAGPMNRAPGGGGSYAAPEPAPIPAASAGDEAGLKNFVQSFRSRALSSGVSAATYDRAMRIARYNPDVIRLDRKQAEFSRPVWLYLDSAVSDSRIDTGREKAARFNSTLSAIEARYGVPREIVLAVWGMESNFGANRGKMQIIPSLATLAYDGRRGEMFQKQLIASLKILQAGDVDPENMLGSWAGAMGHTQFMPTSYLEYAVDFTGDGRRDIWSDDPTDALASTAAYLARSGWRRGEAWGAEVRLPANFNMGQIGKSTRKSSGTWAAQGVTRFGGGSLPSGNGSIIMPAGARGPAFLILDNFRSILRYNNSDNYALGVSFLGERIAGRSGIQGGWPRNDRPLSTAERKEIQQRLRAQGYYDGEIDGLFGSGTMTAVAAYQRARGVTPDGYPTSILLDQLRGR
;
A
#
# COMPACT_ATOMS: atom_id res chain seq x y z
N MET A 1 20.00 4.94 -9.52
CA MET A 1 19.12 4.74 -8.35
C MET A 1 17.67 4.79 -8.81
N SER A 2 17.11 3.64 -9.21
CA SER A 2 15.74 3.56 -9.71
C SER A 2 14.76 3.56 -8.54
N THR A 3 14.18 4.72 -8.24
CA THR A 3 12.97 4.80 -7.41
C THR A 3 11.82 4.13 -8.17
N ALA A 4 11.59 2.85 -7.90
CA ALA A 4 10.36 2.17 -8.27
C ALA A 4 9.21 2.90 -7.54
N LEU A 5 8.54 3.80 -8.24
CA LEU A 5 7.31 4.43 -7.78
C LEU A 5 6.24 3.33 -7.76
N VAL A 6 6.06 2.67 -6.62
CA VAL A 6 4.83 1.92 -6.34
C VAL A 6 3.75 2.99 -6.23
N GLY A 7 3.15 3.34 -7.38
CA GLY A 7 1.98 4.18 -7.41
C GLY A 7 0.91 3.48 -6.59
N ALA A 8 0.45 4.13 -5.51
CA ALA A 8 -0.63 3.64 -4.67
C ALA A 8 -1.87 3.44 -5.54
N LEU A 9 -2.06 2.22 -6.04
CA LEU A 9 -3.34 1.76 -6.51
C LEU A 9 -4.13 1.52 -5.25
N ALA A 10 -4.89 2.54 -4.83
CA ALA A 10 -5.81 2.42 -3.73
C ALA A 10 -6.64 1.15 -3.93
N SER A 11 -6.38 0.14 -3.08
CA SER A 11 -7.19 -1.07 -3.02
C SER A 11 -8.63 -0.63 -2.84
N CYS A 12 -9.42 -0.78 -3.89
CA CYS A 12 -10.85 -0.53 -3.85
C CYS A 12 -11.49 -1.70 -3.11
N ALA A 13 -11.37 -1.70 -1.78
CA ALA A 13 -12.13 -2.59 -0.93
C ALA A 13 -13.61 -2.18 -0.98
N GLY A 14 -14.40 -2.91 -1.78
CA GLY A 14 -15.86 -2.85 -1.73
C GLY A 14 -16.40 -3.43 -0.40
N PRO A 15 -17.67 -3.14 -0.06
CA PRO A 15 -18.28 -3.62 1.18
C PRO A 15 -18.36 -5.16 1.22
N MET A 16 -18.05 -5.72 2.39
CA MET A 16 -17.97 -7.15 2.66
C MET A 16 -19.37 -7.74 2.89
N ASN A 17 -19.67 -8.88 2.26
CA ASN A 17 -20.81 -9.73 2.63
C ASN A 17 -20.30 -11.10 3.10
N ARG A 18 -21.06 -11.70 4.01
CA ARG A 18 -20.80 -12.87 4.87
C ARG A 18 -20.13 -14.08 4.20
N ALA A 19 -19.35 -14.79 5.02
CA ALA A 19 -18.78 -16.11 4.73
C ALA A 19 -19.84 -17.23 4.67
N PRO A 20 -19.65 -18.24 3.81
CA PRO A 20 -20.12 -19.60 4.10
C PRO A 20 -18.94 -20.53 4.43
N GLY A 21 -19.16 -21.39 5.42
CA GLY A 21 -18.27 -22.50 5.76
C GLY A 21 -18.46 -23.71 4.85
N GLY A 22 -17.57 -24.70 5.01
CA GLY A 22 -17.71 -26.04 4.44
C GLY A 22 -16.49 -26.50 3.66
N GLY A 23 -15.82 -27.55 4.14
CA GLY A 23 -14.72 -28.21 3.46
C GLY A 23 -15.18 -28.85 2.14
N GLY A 24 -14.61 -28.37 1.05
CA GLY A 24 -14.64 -28.99 -0.27
C GLY A 24 -13.25 -28.85 -0.87
N SER A 25 -12.81 -29.85 -1.64
CA SER A 25 -11.61 -29.77 -2.46
C SER A 25 -11.59 -28.47 -3.26
N TYR A 26 -10.68 -27.56 -2.92
CA TYR A 26 -10.66 -26.19 -3.41
C TYR A 26 -10.17 -26.15 -4.86
N ALA A 27 -11.05 -25.81 -5.79
CA ALA A 27 -10.69 -25.51 -7.17
C ALA A 27 -9.93 -24.18 -7.22
N ALA A 28 -8.94 -24.07 -8.12
CA ALA A 28 -8.23 -22.83 -8.39
C ALA A 28 -9.25 -21.67 -8.63
N PRO A 29 -8.98 -20.46 -8.14
CA PRO A 29 -9.91 -19.35 -8.26
C PRO A 29 -10.23 -19.08 -9.74
N GLU A 30 -11.51 -19.18 -10.10
CA GLU A 30 -11.97 -18.91 -11.46
C GLU A 30 -11.70 -17.44 -11.85
N PRO A 31 -11.02 -17.19 -12.99
CA PRO A 31 -10.80 -15.83 -13.48
C PRO A 31 -12.13 -15.11 -13.74
N ALA A 32 -12.17 -13.81 -13.43
CA ALA A 32 -13.33 -12.98 -13.77
C ALA A 32 -13.48 -12.89 -15.30
N PRO A 33 -14.71 -13.02 -15.83
CA PRO A 33 -14.93 -12.89 -17.27
C PRO A 33 -14.54 -11.49 -17.75
N ILE A 34 -13.95 -11.42 -18.93
CA ILE A 34 -13.62 -10.15 -19.59
C ILE A 34 -14.85 -9.68 -20.37
N PRO A 35 -15.43 -8.50 -20.08
CA PRO A 35 -16.56 -8.00 -20.85
C PRO A 35 -16.19 -7.77 -22.32
N ALA A 36 -17.17 -7.91 -23.21
CA ALA A 36 -16.97 -7.62 -24.62
C ALA A 36 -16.63 -6.14 -24.83
N ALA A 37 -15.56 -5.88 -25.59
CA ALA A 37 -15.15 -4.54 -26.00
C ALA A 37 -15.63 -4.25 -27.43
N SER A 38 -15.49 -3.00 -27.87
CA SER A 38 -15.82 -2.65 -29.25
C SER A 38 -14.86 -3.34 -30.23
N ALA A 39 -15.30 -3.57 -31.47
CA ALA A 39 -14.44 -4.15 -32.50
C ALA A 39 -13.19 -3.28 -32.77
N GLY A 40 -13.31 -1.95 -32.62
CA GLY A 40 -12.20 -1.01 -32.76
C GLY A 40 -11.16 -1.16 -31.65
N ASP A 41 -11.59 -1.27 -30.39
CA ASP A 41 -10.69 -1.42 -29.24
C ASP A 41 -9.95 -2.77 -29.30
N GLU A 42 -10.64 -3.85 -29.65
CA GLU A 42 -10.02 -5.17 -29.82
C GLU A 42 -9.02 -5.18 -31.00
N ALA A 43 -9.34 -4.52 -32.13
CA ALA A 43 -8.42 -4.38 -33.25
C ALA A 43 -7.19 -3.54 -32.87
N GLY A 44 -7.40 -2.46 -32.14
CA GLY A 44 -6.34 -1.60 -31.61
C GLY A 44 -5.38 -2.36 -30.69
N LEU A 45 -5.91 -3.13 -29.74
CA LEU A 45 -5.09 -3.97 -28.88
C LEU A 45 -4.31 -5.02 -29.68
N LYS A 46 -4.92 -5.67 -30.67
CA LYS A 46 -4.24 -6.64 -31.54
C LYS A 46 -3.04 -6.01 -32.27
N ASN A 47 -3.21 -4.81 -32.81
CA ASN A 47 -2.12 -4.07 -33.45
C ASN A 47 -1.01 -3.71 -32.45
N PHE A 48 -1.38 -3.30 -31.24
CA PHE A 48 -0.43 -3.09 -30.15
C PHE A 48 0.34 -4.36 -29.81
N VAL A 49 -0.32 -5.51 -29.62
CA VAL A 49 0.32 -6.81 -29.36
C VAL A 49 1.31 -7.14 -30.47
N GLN A 50 0.91 -7.04 -31.74
CA GLN A 50 1.82 -7.33 -32.87
C GLN A 50 3.08 -6.43 -32.87
N SER A 51 2.90 -5.13 -32.70
CA SER A 51 4.02 -4.17 -32.68
C SER A 51 4.88 -4.26 -31.41
N PHE A 52 4.30 -4.64 -30.28
CA PHE A 52 4.99 -4.77 -29.00
C PHE A 52 5.90 -5.99 -28.94
N ARG A 53 5.65 -7.01 -29.77
CA ARG A 53 6.41 -8.27 -29.80
C ARG A 53 7.92 -8.04 -29.91
N SER A 54 8.37 -7.19 -30.84
CA SER A 54 9.81 -6.92 -31.04
C SER A 54 10.50 -6.41 -29.77
N ARG A 55 9.81 -5.53 -29.02
CA ARG A 55 10.29 -4.98 -27.74
C ARG A 55 10.34 -6.04 -26.64
N ALA A 56 9.35 -6.92 -26.59
CA ALA A 56 9.36 -8.03 -25.63
C ALA A 56 10.52 -8.99 -25.90
N LEU A 57 10.74 -9.35 -27.18
CA LEU A 57 11.84 -10.23 -27.59
C LEU A 57 13.21 -9.62 -27.29
N SER A 58 13.41 -8.33 -27.62
CA SER A 58 14.67 -7.63 -27.31
C SER A 58 14.92 -7.48 -25.80
N SER A 59 13.87 -7.62 -24.99
CA SER A 59 13.97 -7.62 -23.53
C SER A 59 14.25 -9.01 -22.94
N GLY A 60 14.48 -10.04 -23.76
CA GLY A 60 14.83 -11.39 -23.35
C GLY A 60 13.63 -12.34 -23.16
N VAL A 61 12.44 -11.97 -23.64
CA VAL A 61 11.29 -12.89 -23.71
C VAL A 61 11.42 -13.75 -24.97
N SER A 62 11.18 -15.05 -24.87
CA SER A 62 11.17 -15.97 -26.00
C SER A 62 9.90 -15.81 -26.84
N ALA A 63 10.01 -16.09 -28.14
CA ALA A 63 8.87 -16.11 -29.05
C ALA A 63 7.75 -17.03 -28.55
N ALA A 64 8.08 -18.25 -28.13
CA ALA A 64 7.12 -19.21 -27.62
C ALA A 64 6.36 -18.70 -26.38
N THR A 65 7.05 -18.06 -25.43
CA THR A 65 6.40 -17.48 -24.25
C THR A 65 5.48 -16.32 -24.63
N TYR A 66 5.96 -15.42 -25.50
CA TYR A 66 5.18 -14.29 -25.96
C TYR A 66 3.88 -14.75 -26.64
N ASP A 67 4.02 -15.65 -27.61
CA ASP A 67 2.90 -16.15 -28.41
C ASP A 67 1.92 -16.93 -27.50
N ARG A 68 2.42 -17.74 -26.56
CA ARG A 68 1.59 -18.45 -25.56
C ARG A 68 0.77 -17.47 -24.72
N ALA A 69 1.42 -16.46 -24.14
CA ALA A 69 0.78 -15.51 -23.23
C ALA A 69 -0.22 -14.59 -23.95
N MET A 70 0.13 -14.12 -25.15
CA MET A 70 -0.72 -13.18 -25.89
C MET A 70 -1.95 -13.82 -26.53
N ARG A 71 -2.06 -15.16 -26.56
CA ARG A 71 -3.30 -15.84 -26.97
C ARG A 71 -4.51 -15.44 -26.12
N ILE A 72 -4.29 -15.16 -24.83
CA ILE A 72 -5.37 -14.73 -23.93
C ILE A 72 -5.53 -13.20 -23.88
N ALA A 73 -4.65 -12.44 -24.53
CA ALA A 73 -4.73 -10.98 -24.52
C ALA A 73 -6.01 -10.52 -25.22
N ARG A 74 -6.87 -9.83 -24.47
CA ARG A 74 -8.13 -9.25 -24.93
C ARG A 74 -8.35 -7.92 -24.26
N TYR A 75 -8.97 -6.99 -24.97
CA TYR A 75 -9.21 -5.66 -24.43
C TYR A 75 -10.21 -5.76 -23.28
N ASN A 76 -9.83 -5.28 -22.10
CA ASN A 76 -10.67 -5.32 -20.92
C ASN A 76 -11.23 -3.92 -20.59
N PRO A 77 -12.49 -3.62 -20.95
CA PRO A 77 -13.06 -2.28 -20.73
C PRO A 77 -13.20 -1.92 -19.26
N ASP A 78 -13.33 -2.91 -18.36
CA ASP A 78 -13.38 -2.66 -16.92
C ASP A 78 -12.05 -2.13 -16.38
N VAL A 79 -10.92 -2.58 -16.94
CA VAL A 79 -9.59 -2.11 -16.56
C VAL A 79 -9.44 -0.62 -16.90
N ILE A 80 -9.92 -0.19 -18.07
CA ILE A 80 -9.89 1.22 -18.46
C ILE A 80 -10.88 2.07 -17.66
N ARG A 81 -12.08 1.55 -17.38
CA ARG A 81 -13.04 2.20 -16.49
C ARG A 81 -12.44 2.43 -15.10
N LEU A 82 -11.72 1.46 -14.55
CA LEU A 82 -11.04 1.57 -13.26
C LEU A 82 -9.82 2.50 -13.32
N ASP A 83 -9.02 2.47 -14.38
CA ASP A 83 -7.89 3.38 -14.56
C ASP A 83 -8.32 4.85 -14.65
N ARG A 84 -9.46 5.11 -15.31
CA ARG A 84 -10.01 6.47 -15.50
C ARG A 84 -10.87 6.94 -14.31
N LYS A 85 -11.22 6.05 -13.38
CA LYS A 85 -11.99 6.42 -12.18
C LYS A 85 -11.14 7.34 -11.31
N GLN A 86 -11.63 8.56 -11.07
CA GLN A 86 -11.06 9.40 -10.02
C GLN A 86 -11.46 8.81 -8.66
N ALA A 87 -10.49 8.56 -7.80
CA ALA A 87 -10.77 8.19 -6.43
C ALA A 87 -11.44 9.37 -5.73
N GLU A 88 -12.77 9.33 -5.65
CA GLU A 88 -13.49 10.23 -4.77
C GLU A 88 -13.24 9.79 -3.33
N PHE A 89 -12.94 10.78 -2.47
CA PHE A 89 -12.70 10.65 -1.03
C PHE A 89 -11.31 10.13 -0.59
N SER A 90 -10.46 11.07 -0.14
CA SER A 90 -9.47 10.76 0.91
C SER A 90 -10.24 10.63 2.23
N ARG A 91 -10.24 9.43 2.80
CA ARG A 91 -10.87 9.18 4.11
C ARG A 91 -9.96 9.71 5.21
N PRO A 92 -10.51 10.29 6.28
CA PRO A 92 -9.73 10.52 7.50
C PRO A 92 -9.03 9.25 7.96
N VAL A 93 -7.81 9.40 8.49
CA VAL A 93 -6.94 8.29 8.91
C VAL A 93 -7.65 7.31 9.84
N TRP A 94 -8.49 7.77 10.77
CA TRP A 94 -9.20 6.88 11.70
C TRP A 94 -10.22 5.99 10.99
N LEU A 95 -10.97 6.49 10.00
CA LEU A 95 -11.91 5.66 9.23
C LEU A 95 -11.19 4.61 8.38
N TYR A 96 -9.98 4.94 7.91
CA TYR A 96 -9.12 3.94 7.27
C TYR A 96 -8.70 2.86 8.28
N LEU A 97 -8.21 3.27 9.45
CA LEU A 97 -7.70 2.37 10.48
C LEU A 97 -8.79 1.51 11.13
N ASP A 98 -10.01 2.02 11.31
CA ASP A 98 -11.17 1.26 11.80
C ASP A 98 -11.46 0.05 10.89
N SER A 99 -11.29 0.22 9.57
CA SER A 99 -11.43 -0.87 8.60
C SER A 99 -10.17 -1.73 8.51
N ALA A 100 -8.98 -1.12 8.48
CA ALA A 100 -7.69 -1.79 8.34
C ALA A 100 -7.36 -2.70 9.53
N VAL A 101 -7.76 -2.30 10.73
CA VAL A 101 -7.47 -2.96 12.01
C VAL A 101 -8.77 -3.44 12.68
N SER A 102 -9.70 -3.95 11.87
CA SER A 102 -10.98 -4.48 12.35
C SER A 102 -10.81 -5.79 13.12
N ASP A 103 -11.72 -6.06 14.06
CA ASP A 103 -11.65 -7.27 14.90
C ASP A 103 -11.69 -8.54 14.04
N SER A 104 -12.51 -8.57 12.97
CA SER A 104 -12.52 -9.69 12.02
C SER A 104 -11.16 -9.95 11.36
N ARG A 105 -10.42 -8.90 10.98
CA ARG A 105 -9.07 -9.07 10.40
C ARG A 105 -8.07 -9.51 11.45
N ILE A 106 -8.20 -9.03 12.68
CA ILE A 106 -7.34 -9.43 13.81
C ILE A 106 -7.54 -10.91 14.13
N ASP A 107 -8.78 -11.36 14.25
CA ASP A 107 -9.11 -12.75 14.58
C ASP A 107 -8.63 -13.69 13.47
N THR A 108 -8.86 -13.33 12.20
CA THR A 108 -8.33 -14.09 11.06
C THR A 108 -6.80 -14.13 11.09
N GLY A 109 -6.14 -13.02 11.40
CA GLY A 109 -4.68 -12.96 11.51
C GLY A 109 -4.13 -13.88 12.60
N ARG A 110 -4.82 -13.98 13.75
CA ARG A 110 -4.47 -14.91 14.85
C ARG A 110 -4.71 -16.37 14.46
N GLU A 111 -5.81 -16.66 13.77
CA GLU A 111 -6.06 -17.99 13.20
C GLU A 111 -4.93 -18.39 12.24
N LYS A 112 -4.53 -17.49 11.32
CA LYS A 112 -3.44 -17.75 10.39
C LYS A 112 -2.08 -17.87 11.10
N ALA A 113 -1.83 -17.08 12.14
CA ALA A 113 -0.63 -17.20 12.96
C ALA A 113 -0.51 -18.60 13.58
N ALA A 114 -1.61 -19.14 14.12
CA ALA A 114 -1.65 -20.48 14.68
C ALA A 114 -1.47 -21.55 13.59
N ARG A 115 -2.20 -21.42 12.47
CA ARG A 115 -2.15 -22.38 11.35
C ARG A 115 -0.76 -22.49 10.71
N PHE A 116 -0.08 -21.38 10.51
CA PHE A 116 1.22 -21.31 9.82
C PHE A 116 2.40 -21.09 10.78
N ASN A 117 2.27 -21.47 12.04
CA ASN A 117 3.24 -21.15 13.09
C ASN A 117 4.67 -21.60 12.75
N SER A 118 4.86 -22.82 12.25
CA SER A 118 6.17 -23.34 11.86
C SER A 118 6.77 -22.58 10.68
N THR A 119 5.99 -22.40 9.61
CA THR A 119 6.38 -21.64 8.41
C THR A 119 6.77 -20.21 8.76
N LEU A 120 5.94 -19.50 9.51
CA LEU A 120 6.20 -18.13 9.94
C LEU A 120 7.44 -18.02 10.84
N SER A 121 7.68 -19.01 11.71
CA SER A 121 8.89 -19.04 12.54
C SER A 121 10.15 -19.21 11.69
N ALA A 122 10.11 -20.06 10.67
CA ALA A 122 11.23 -20.24 9.74
C ALA A 122 11.50 -18.97 8.91
N ILE A 123 10.43 -18.32 8.42
CA ILE A 123 10.51 -17.04 7.69
C ILE A 123 11.11 -15.95 8.59
N GLU A 124 10.60 -15.80 9.81
CA GLU A 124 11.08 -14.83 10.79
C GLU A 124 12.57 -15.04 11.11
N ALA A 125 12.99 -16.30 11.34
CA ALA A 125 14.38 -16.64 11.57
C ALA A 125 15.27 -16.23 10.37
N ARG A 126 14.83 -16.54 9.13
CA ARG A 126 15.59 -16.25 7.91
C ARG A 126 15.71 -14.74 7.64
N TYR A 127 14.61 -14.01 7.70
CA TYR A 127 14.54 -12.62 7.23
C TYR A 127 14.61 -11.57 8.35
N GLY A 128 14.38 -11.96 9.61
CA GLY A 128 14.38 -11.04 10.74
C GLY A 128 13.17 -10.10 10.80
N VAL A 129 12.15 -10.38 9.99
CA VAL A 129 10.87 -9.66 10.00
C VAL A 129 9.90 -10.42 10.91
N PRO A 130 9.32 -9.78 11.95
CA PRO A 130 8.39 -10.43 12.86
C PRO A 130 7.18 -11.01 12.13
N ARG A 131 6.73 -12.20 12.55
CA ARG A 131 5.61 -12.91 11.94
C ARG A 131 4.34 -12.07 11.87
N GLU A 132 4.07 -11.26 12.89
CA GLU A 132 2.87 -10.42 12.96
C GLU A 132 2.90 -9.30 11.92
N ILE A 133 4.09 -8.83 11.51
CA ILE A 133 4.23 -7.83 10.45
C ILE A 133 4.00 -8.47 9.08
N VAL A 134 4.54 -9.67 8.85
CA VAL A 134 4.29 -10.45 7.63
C VAL A 134 2.79 -10.75 7.48
N LEU A 135 2.15 -11.21 8.56
CA LEU A 135 0.70 -11.44 8.61
C LEU A 135 -0.10 -10.16 8.40
N ALA A 136 0.31 -9.04 9.00
CA ALA A 136 -0.38 -7.77 8.82
C ALA A 136 -0.33 -7.28 7.38
N VAL A 137 0.81 -7.38 6.70
CA VAL A 137 0.90 -7.09 5.26
C VAL A 137 -0.03 -8.03 4.48
N TRP A 138 0.01 -9.34 4.75
CA TRP A 138 -0.86 -10.30 4.06
C TRP A 138 -2.36 -10.01 4.25
N GLY A 139 -2.77 -9.63 5.46
CA GLY A 139 -4.13 -9.21 5.78
C GLY A 139 -4.54 -7.91 5.08
N MET A 140 -3.62 -6.95 4.93
CA MET A 140 -3.85 -5.67 4.28
C MET A 140 -3.89 -5.77 2.75
N GLU A 141 -3.06 -6.62 2.16
CA GLU A 141 -2.95 -6.74 0.69
C GLU A 141 -4.07 -7.58 0.09
N SER A 142 -4.35 -8.75 0.67
CA SER A 142 -5.27 -9.73 0.05
C SER A 142 -6.26 -10.33 1.03
N ASN A 143 -6.43 -9.75 2.21
CA ASN A 143 -7.28 -10.31 3.27
C ASN A 143 -6.93 -11.78 3.54
N PHE A 144 -5.64 -12.05 3.74
CA PHE A 144 -5.10 -13.39 3.94
C PHE A 144 -5.39 -14.35 2.77
N GLY A 145 -5.29 -13.86 1.54
CA GLY A 145 -5.50 -14.65 0.31
C GLY A 145 -6.96 -14.75 -0.16
N ALA A 146 -7.93 -14.32 0.65
CA ALA A 146 -9.34 -14.32 0.24
C ALA A 146 -9.61 -13.40 -0.96
N ASN A 147 -8.83 -12.31 -1.09
CA ASN A 147 -8.94 -11.31 -2.13
C ASN A 147 -7.63 -11.16 -2.92
N ARG A 148 -7.13 -12.25 -3.51
CA ARG A 148 -5.96 -12.23 -4.43
C ARG A 148 -6.19 -11.44 -5.73
N GLY A 149 -7.46 -11.14 -6.03
CA GLY A 149 -7.88 -10.63 -7.33
C GLY A 149 -8.20 -11.77 -8.30
N LYS A 150 -9.12 -11.51 -9.21
CA LYS A 150 -9.61 -12.49 -10.20
C LYS A 150 -9.33 -12.04 -11.64
N MET A 151 -8.71 -10.88 -11.84
CA MET A 151 -8.41 -10.42 -13.18
C MET A 151 -7.13 -11.08 -13.68
N GLN A 152 -7.17 -11.58 -14.91
CA GLN A 152 -5.98 -12.09 -15.57
C GLN A 152 -5.00 -10.95 -15.83
N ILE A 153 -3.73 -11.17 -15.48
CA ILE A 153 -2.70 -10.14 -15.52
C ILE A 153 -2.32 -9.76 -16.95
N ILE A 154 -2.21 -10.73 -17.86
CA ILE A 154 -1.83 -10.46 -19.25
C ILE A 154 -2.87 -9.57 -19.96
N PRO A 155 -4.19 -9.88 -19.96
CA PRO A 155 -5.19 -8.99 -20.53
C PRO A 155 -5.21 -7.60 -19.89
N SER A 156 -5.09 -7.54 -18.56
CA SER A 156 -5.13 -6.26 -17.82
C SER A 156 -3.95 -5.36 -18.17
N LEU A 157 -2.73 -5.90 -18.12
CA LEU A 157 -1.51 -5.14 -18.42
C LEU A 157 -1.38 -4.82 -19.91
N ALA A 158 -1.82 -5.70 -20.82
CA ALA A 158 -1.86 -5.40 -22.25
C ALA A 158 -2.83 -4.24 -22.54
N THR A 159 -4.02 -4.25 -21.93
CA THR A 159 -4.99 -3.16 -22.05
C THR A 159 -4.42 -1.84 -21.53
N LEU A 160 -3.80 -1.84 -20.34
CA LEU A 160 -3.21 -0.62 -19.76
C LEU A 160 -1.97 -0.12 -20.50
N ALA A 161 -1.17 -1.02 -21.06
CA ALA A 161 -0.01 -0.69 -21.88
C ALA A 161 -0.40 -0.02 -23.20
N TYR A 162 -1.58 -0.37 -23.72
CA TYR A 162 -2.16 0.17 -24.95
C TYR A 162 -2.96 1.46 -24.73
N ASP A 163 -3.94 1.47 -23.82
CA ASP A 163 -4.95 2.54 -23.65
C ASP A 163 -5.05 3.10 -22.21
N GLY A 164 -4.12 2.70 -21.34
CA GLY A 164 -4.03 3.24 -19.98
C GLY A 164 -3.34 4.60 -19.93
N ARG A 165 -3.66 5.41 -18.92
CA ARG A 165 -3.03 6.75 -18.72
C ARG A 165 -1.51 6.70 -18.50
N ARG A 166 -0.95 5.53 -18.19
CA ARG A 166 0.46 5.29 -17.87
C ARG A 166 1.06 4.17 -18.74
N GLY A 167 0.74 4.17 -20.04
CA GLY A 167 1.11 3.09 -20.98
C GLY A 167 2.56 2.61 -20.86
N GLU A 168 3.55 3.51 -20.84
CA GLU A 168 4.97 3.13 -20.73
C GLU A 168 5.32 2.38 -19.43
N MET A 169 4.72 2.77 -18.30
CA MET A 169 4.91 2.09 -17.03
C MET A 169 4.36 0.66 -17.13
N PHE A 170 3.15 0.50 -17.68
CA PHE A 170 2.49 -0.80 -17.79
C PHE A 170 3.14 -1.71 -18.84
N GLN A 171 3.77 -1.15 -19.88
CA GLN A 171 4.61 -1.92 -20.81
C GLN A 171 5.79 -2.59 -20.09
N LYS A 172 6.42 -1.91 -19.13
CA LYS A 172 7.49 -2.50 -18.30
C LYS A 172 6.95 -3.64 -17.43
N GLN A 173 5.76 -3.47 -16.85
CA GLN A 173 5.10 -4.52 -16.08
C GLN A 173 4.69 -5.71 -16.95
N LEU A 174 4.23 -5.45 -18.18
CA LEU A 174 3.87 -6.50 -19.13
C LEU A 174 5.10 -7.34 -19.51
N ILE A 175 6.25 -6.71 -19.84
CA ILE A 175 7.51 -7.43 -20.08
C ILE A 175 7.92 -8.25 -18.86
N ALA A 176 7.83 -7.67 -17.65
CA ALA A 176 8.15 -8.41 -16.43
C ALA A 176 7.21 -9.60 -16.23
N SER A 177 5.90 -9.47 -16.50
CA SER A 177 4.96 -10.59 -16.41
C SER A 177 5.30 -11.72 -17.38
N LEU A 178 5.71 -11.39 -18.61
CA LEU A 178 6.16 -12.38 -19.58
C LEU A 178 7.42 -13.13 -19.12
N LYS A 179 8.34 -12.46 -18.42
CA LYS A 179 9.52 -13.10 -17.84
C LYS A 179 9.17 -14.07 -16.70
N ILE A 180 8.13 -13.76 -15.92
CA ILE A 180 7.62 -14.66 -14.87
C ILE A 180 7.03 -15.93 -15.53
N LEU A 181 6.21 -15.76 -16.56
CA LEU A 181 5.67 -16.88 -17.33
C LEU A 181 6.77 -17.73 -17.99
N GLN A 182 7.83 -17.08 -18.50
CA GLN A 182 8.99 -17.77 -19.06
C GLN A 182 9.75 -18.60 -18.01
N ALA A 183 9.82 -18.13 -16.77
CA ALA A 183 10.44 -18.87 -15.68
C ALA A 183 9.64 -20.11 -15.26
N GLY A 184 8.37 -20.21 -15.66
CA GLY A 184 7.50 -21.34 -15.33
C GLY A 184 6.87 -21.27 -13.93
N ASP A 185 6.92 -20.10 -13.29
CA ASP A 185 6.37 -19.88 -11.95
C ASP A 185 4.83 -20.01 -11.92
N VAL A 186 4.17 -19.62 -13.01
CA VAL A 186 2.71 -19.67 -13.17
C VAL A 186 2.33 -19.71 -14.65
N ASP A 187 1.15 -20.24 -14.97
CA ASP A 187 0.60 -20.23 -16.32
C ASP A 187 -0.15 -18.93 -16.64
N PRO A 188 -0.22 -18.49 -17.92
CA PRO A 188 -0.87 -17.24 -18.29
C PRO A 188 -2.31 -17.10 -17.76
N GLU A 189 -3.07 -18.20 -17.80
CA GLU A 189 -4.46 -18.25 -17.41
C GLU A 189 -4.66 -18.11 -15.89
N ASN A 190 -3.66 -18.56 -15.11
CA ASN A 190 -3.66 -18.59 -13.64
C ASN A 190 -2.87 -17.43 -13.01
N MET A 191 -2.22 -16.61 -13.82
CA MET A 191 -1.55 -15.39 -13.37
C MET A 191 -2.61 -14.33 -13.07
N LEU A 192 -3.15 -14.37 -11.85
CA LEU A 192 -4.27 -13.53 -11.41
C LEU A 192 -3.83 -12.38 -10.50
N GLY A 193 -4.64 -11.34 -10.49
CA GLY A 193 -4.45 -10.21 -9.60
C GLY A 193 -5.52 -9.12 -9.73
N SER A 194 -5.13 -7.91 -9.33
CA SER A 194 -5.92 -6.70 -9.49
C SER A 194 -5.92 -6.19 -10.94
N TRP A 195 -6.87 -5.31 -11.24
CA TRP A 195 -7.01 -4.65 -12.54
C TRP A 195 -5.75 -3.93 -13.02
N ALA A 196 -4.90 -3.50 -12.08
CA ALA A 196 -3.71 -2.73 -12.37
C ALA A 196 -2.42 -3.57 -12.35
N GLY A 197 -2.54 -4.88 -12.24
CA GLY A 197 -1.41 -5.80 -12.34
C GLY A 197 -0.75 -6.18 -11.02
N ALA A 198 -1.33 -5.85 -9.88
CA ALA A 198 -0.85 -6.32 -8.57
C ALA A 198 -1.29 -7.78 -8.35
N MET A 199 -0.37 -8.69 -8.07
CA MET A 199 -0.56 -10.13 -8.26
C MET A 199 -0.70 -10.92 -6.95
N GLY A 200 -1.57 -11.92 -6.95
CA GLY A 200 -1.61 -12.97 -5.93
C GLY A 200 -1.79 -12.49 -4.48
N HIS A 201 -1.25 -13.25 -3.54
CA HIS A 201 -1.32 -12.98 -2.10
C HIS A 201 -0.61 -11.68 -1.70
N THR A 202 0.52 -11.38 -2.35
CA THR A 202 1.40 -10.26 -1.99
C THR A 202 1.00 -8.94 -2.62
N GLN A 203 0.15 -8.98 -3.66
CA GLN A 203 -0.15 -7.84 -4.52
C GLN A 203 1.12 -7.19 -5.10
N PHE A 204 2.16 -7.99 -5.35
CA PHE A 204 3.35 -7.50 -6.04
C PHE A 204 3.02 -7.11 -7.49
N MET A 205 3.56 -5.98 -7.91
CA MET A 205 3.70 -5.70 -9.34
C MET A 205 4.73 -6.67 -9.96
N PRO A 206 4.60 -7.07 -11.24
CA PRO A 206 5.53 -7.99 -11.89
C PRO A 206 7.02 -7.67 -11.71
N THR A 207 7.40 -6.39 -11.77
CA THR A 207 8.81 -6.01 -11.52
C THR A 207 9.24 -6.29 -10.09
N SER A 208 8.37 -6.03 -9.11
CA SER A 208 8.63 -6.34 -7.70
C SER A 208 8.72 -7.84 -7.47
N TYR A 209 7.85 -8.62 -8.13
CA TYR A 209 7.94 -10.08 -8.08
C TYR A 209 9.31 -10.57 -8.57
N LEU A 210 9.78 -10.11 -9.73
CA LEU A 210 11.06 -10.56 -10.27
C LEU A 210 12.23 -10.26 -9.33
N GLU A 211 12.16 -9.15 -8.59
CA GLU A 211 13.21 -8.71 -7.69
C GLU A 211 13.15 -9.36 -6.30
N TYR A 212 11.95 -9.64 -5.79
CA TYR A 212 11.73 -9.96 -4.37
C TYR A 212 11.06 -11.31 -4.10
N ALA A 213 10.38 -11.92 -5.08
CA ALA A 213 9.71 -13.20 -4.86
C ALA A 213 10.72 -14.31 -4.56
N VAL A 214 10.35 -15.22 -3.66
CA VAL A 214 11.20 -16.31 -3.17
C VAL A 214 10.44 -17.62 -3.26
N ASP A 215 11.14 -18.66 -3.72
CA ASP A 215 10.76 -20.06 -3.60
C ASP A 215 11.23 -20.51 -2.21
N PHE A 216 10.28 -20.61 -1.30
CA PHE A 216 10.55 -20.98 0.09
C PHE A 216 10.24 -22.46 0.35
N THR A 217 9.36 -23.06 -0.46
CA THR A 217 9.04 -24.50 -0.39
C THR A 217 10.14 -25.36 -1.00
N GLY A 218 10.93 -24.82 -1.93
CA GLY A 218 12.00 -25.49 -2.66
C GLY A 218 11.50 -26.31 -3.85
N ASP A 219 10.30 -26.05 -4.36
CA ASP A 219 9.67 -26.81 -5.45
C ASP A 219 10.05 -26.28 -6.85
N GLY A 220 10.88 -25.23 -6.92
CA GLY A 220 11.35 -24.61 -8.14
C GLY A 220 10.45 -23.48 -8.65
N ARG A 221 9.38 -23.11 -7.93
CA ARG A 221 8.48 -22.01 -8.28
C ARG A 221 8.42 -20.99 -7.15
N ARG A 222 8.15 -19.74 -7.50
CA ARG A 222 7.91 -18.66 -6.52
C ARG A 222 6.42 -18.34 -6.46
N ASP A 223 5.62 -19.31 -6.06
CA ASP A 223 4.17 -19.28 -6.25
C ASP A 223 3.47 -18.38 -5.24
N ILE A 224 3.15 -17.15 -5.65
CA ILE A 224 2.37 -16.21 -4.83
C ILE A 224 0.86 -16.28 -5.09
N TRP A 225 0.37 -17.24 -5.86
CA TRP A 225 -1.03 -17.31 -6.31
C TRP A 225 -1.81 -18.45 -5.66
N SER A 226 -1.21 -19.62 -5.43
CA SER A 226 -1.93 -20.79 -4.91
C SER A 226 -2.46 -20.62 -3.50
N ASP A 227 -3.26 -21.58 -3.04
CA ASP A 227 -3.85 -21.55 -1.70
C ASP A 227 -2.82 -21.74 -0.57
N ASP A 228 -1.66 -22.31 -0.88
CA ASP A 228 -0.52 -22.33 0.05
C ASP A 228 0.18 -20.95 0.02
N PRO A 229 0.10 -20.16 1.11
CA PRO A 229 0.67 -18.83 1.11
C PRO A 229 2.19 -18.82 1.40
N THR A 230 2.85 -19.97 1.52
CA THR A 230 4.22 -20.07 2.03
C THR A 230 5.21 -19.17 1.28
N ASP A 231 5.24 -19.27 -0.05
CA ASP A 231 6.11 -18.42 -0.88
C ASP A 231 5.71 -16.95 -0.81
N ALA A 232 4.41 -16.66 -0.73
CA ALA A 232 3.93 -15.29 -0.58
C ALA A 232 4.40 -14.66 0.75
N LEU A 233 4.27 -15.38 1.86
CA LEU A 233 4.71 -14.93 3.19
C LEU A 233 6.23 -14.70 3.20
N ALA A 234 6.99 -15.63 2.63
CA ALA A 234 8.45 -15.52 2.53
C ALA A 234 8.86 -14.35 1.62
N SER A 235 8.18 -14.16 0.50
CA SER A 235 8.39 -13.06 -0.43
C SER A 235 8.10 -11.71 0.20
N THR A 236 7.02 -11.58 0.99
CA THR A 236 6.73 -10.39 1.77
C THR A 236 7.83 -10.08 2.78
N ALA A 237 8.32 -11.09 3.51
CA ALA A 237 9.43 -10.90 4.46
C ALA A 237 10.74 -10.52 3.75
N ALA A 238 11.05 -11.17 2.62
CA ALA A 238 12.22 -10.85 1.80
C ALA A 238 12.17 -9.41 1.26
N TYR A 239 11.00 -8.96 0.82
CA TYR A 239 10.78 -7.59 0.38
C TYR A 239 11.07 -6.60 1.50
N LEU A 240 10.49 -6.80 2.69
CA LEU A 240 10.69 -5.90 3.82
C LEU A 240 12.16 -5.88 4.28
N ALA A 241 12.80 -7.05 4.39
CA ALA A 241 14.22 -7.18 4.71
C ALA A 241 15.11 -6.41 3.72
N ARG A 242 14.90 -6.59 2.41
CA ARG A 242 15.65 -5.86 1.37
C ARG A 242 15.27 -4.38 1.28
N SER A 243 14.09 -4.01 1.76
CA SER A 243 13.62 -2.63 1.91
C SER A 243 14.14 -1.95 3.19
N GLY A 244 15.12 -2.53 3.87
CA GLY A 244 15.83 -1.92 4.99
C GLY A 244 15.28 -2.27 6.37
N TRP A 245 14.45 -3.32 6.48
CA TRP A 245 13.98 -3.77 7.79
C TRP A 245 15.16 -4.23 8.65
N ARG A 246 15.20 -3.75 9.88
CA ARG A 246 16.21 -4.06 10.88
C ARG A 246 15.66 -5.02 11.92
N ARG A 247 16.28 -6.20 12.00
CA ARG A 247 15.93 -7.24 12.97
C ARG A 247 16.02 -6.70 14.40
N GLY A 248 14.99 -6.96 15.19
CA GLY A 248 14.94 -6.58 16.62
C GLY A 248 14.60 -5.11 16.89
N GLU A 249 14.52 -4.25 15.87
CA GLU A 249 14.07 -2.87 16.04
C GLU A 249 12.54 -2.76 15.92
N ALA A 250 11.93 -1.83 16.66
CA ALA A 250 10.50 -1.54 16.52
C ALA A 250 10.22 -0.76 15.24
N TRP A 251 9.01 -0.88 14.69
CA TRP A 251 8.53 0.06 13.67
C TRP A 251 8.39 1.47 14.22
N GLY A 252 8.04 1.59 15.50
CA GLY A 252 7.73 2.86 16.15
C GLY A 252 6.96 2.67 17.45
N ALA A 253 6.35 3.75 17.92
CA ALA A 253 5.45 3.74 19.08
C ALA A 253 4.49 4.93 19.02
N GLU A 254 3.32 4.77 19.64
CA GLU A 254 2.49 5.91 20.02
C GLU A 254 3.16 6.68 21.17
N VAL A 255 3.18 8.01 21.05
CA VAL A 255 3.87 8.90 21.98
C VAL A 255 2.98 10.03 22.46
N ARG A 256 3.29 10.56 23.64
CA ARG A 256 2.78 11.83 24.14
C ARG A 256 3.82 12.91 23.92
N LEU A 257 3.37 14.05 23.41
CA LEU A 257 4.19 15.25 23.26
C LEU A 257 3.95 16.18 24.44
N PRO A 258 4.96 16.91 24.94
CA PRO A 258 4.75 17.92 25.97
C PRO A 258 3.95 19.10 25.41
N ALA A 259 3.28 19.85 26.29
CA ALA A 259 2.40 20.96 25.88
C ALA A 259 3.11 22.05 25.05
N ASN A 260 4.40 22.26 25.28
CA ASN A 260 5.25 23.24 24.59
C ASN A 260 6.05 22.63 23.42
N PHE A 261 5.66 21.46 22.91
CA PHE A 261 6.37 20.81 21.81
C PHE A 261 6.43 21.70 20.56
N ASN A 262 7.61 21.79 19.94
CA ASN A 262 7.78 22.55 18.71
C ASN A 262 7.17 21.80 17.51
N MET A 263 5.94 22.19 17.13
CA MET A 263 5.21 21.59 16.01
C MET A 263 5.94 21.69 14.65
N GLY A 264 6.88 22.63 14.50
CA GLY A 264 7.74 22.71 13.31
C GLY A 264 8.67 21.50 13.11
N GLN A 265 8.77 20.62 14.11
CA GLN A 265 9.55 19.38 14.05
C GLN A 265 8.71 18.15 13.66
N ILE A 266 7.39 18.29 13.50
CA ILE A 266 6.51 17.22 13.03
C ILE A 266 6.76 16.97 11.54
N GLY A 267 6.81 15.70 11.16
CA GLY A 267 6.96 15.27 9.78
C GLY A 267 8.20 14.41 9.54
N LYS A 268 8.20 13.72 8.40
CA LYS A 268 9.19 12.69 8.04
C LYS A 268 10.58 13.24 7.69
N SER A 269 10.74 14.56 7.58
CA SER A 269 12.00 15.24 7.26
C SER A 269 12.85 15.49 8.50
N THR A 270 12.23 15.66 9.67
CA THR A 270 12.95 15.87 10.93
C THR A 270 13.24 14.51 11.56
N ARG A 271 14.51 14.14 11.64
CA ARG A 271 14.96 12.87 12.20
C ARG A 271 15.92 13.10 13.35
N LYS A 272 15.64 12.46 14.48
CA LYS A 272 16.45 12.54 15.70
C LYS A 272 16.50 11.18 16.37
N SER A 273 17.49 10.98 17.24
CA SER A 273 17.53 9.79 18.09
C SER A 273 16.36 9.78 19.07
N SER A 274 15.90 8.61 19.47
CA SER A 274 14.88 8.48 20.52
C SER A 274 15.31 9.15 21.83
N GLY A 275 16.61 9.16 22.15
CA GLY A 275 17.16 9.88 23.30
C GLY A 275 16.99 11.39 23.17
N THR A 276 17.23 11.95 21.98
CA THR A 276 17.01 13.38 21.71
C THR A 276 15.52 13.75 21.75
N TRP A 277 14.62 12.85 21.34
CA TRP A 277 13.18 13.05 21.50
C TRP A 277 12.77 13.00 22.98
N ALA A 278 13.26 12.03 23.74
CA ALA A 278 13.02 11.91 25.18
C ALA A 278 13.52 13.15 25.94
N ALA A 279 14.71 13.66 25.59
CA ALA A 279 15.26 14.89 26.17
C ALA A 279 14.41 16.14 25.87
N GLN A 280 13.58 16.10 24.83
CA GLN A 280 12.59 17.14 24.52
C GLN A 280 11.22 16.87 25.17
N GLY A 281 11.11 15.92 26.10
CA GLY A 281 9.88 15.61 26.84
C GLY A 281 8.93 14.65 26.13
N VAL A 282 9.31 14.06 24.99
CA VAL A 282 8.49 13.05 24.31
C VAL A 282 8.51 11.76 25.12
N THR A 283 7.34 11.23 25.44
CA THR A 283 7.19 10.00 26.24
C THR A 283 6.35 8.96 25.50
N ARG A 284 6.53 7.67 25.81
CA ARG A 284 5.68 6.62 25.24
C ARG A 284 4.28 6.69 25.85
N PHE A 285 3.23 6.58 25.03
CA PHE A 285 1.85 6.74 25.51
C PHE A 285 1.45 5.67 26.55
N GLY A 286 1.92 4.43 26.42
CA GLY A 286 1.71 3.36 27.40
C GLY A 286 2.69 3.33 28.58
N GLY A 287 3.55 4.35 28.73
CA GLY A 287 4.66 4.33 29.68
C GLY A 287 5.88 3.55 29.19
N GLY A 288 6.94 3.53 30.00
CA GLY A 288 8.24 2.97 29.64
C GLY A 288 9.06 3.84 28.68
N SER A 289 10.24 3.34 28.32
CA SER A 289 11.17 4.02 27.42
C SER A 289 10.65 4.07 25.98
N LEU A 290 11.01 5.12 25.24
CA LEU A 290 10.85 5.14 23.79
C LEU A 290 11.66 3.99 23.17
N PRO A 291 11.16 3.35 22.09
CA PRO A 291 11.95 2.35 21.37
C PRO A 291 13.27 2.97 20.88
N SER A 292 14.38 2.24 21.00
CA SER A 292 15.69 2.70 20.53
C SER A 292 15.70 2.86 19.01
N GLY A 293 16.32 3.94 18.53
CA GLY A 293 16.51 4.16 17.10
C GLY A 293 16.59 5.64 16.74
N ASN A 294 16.59 5.91 15.44
CA ASN A 294 16.47 7.26 14.88
C ASN A 294 15.15 7.36 14.12
N GLY A 295 14.37 8.39 14.42
CA GLY A 295 13.00 8.48 13.94
C GLY A 295 12.46 9.89 13.82
N SER A 296 11.26 9.95 13.27
CA SER A 296 10.47 11.17 13.09
C SER A 296 9.18 11.07 13.89
N ILE A 297 8.61 12.22 14.25
CA ILE A 297 7.28 12.26 14.85
C ILE A 297 6.26 12.64 13.77
N ILE A 298 5.17 11.89 13.67
CA ILE A 298 4.04 12.20 12.78
C ILE A 298 2.76 12.35 13.60
N MET A 299 1.87 13.23 13.13
CA MET A 299 0.53 13.46 13.70
C MET A 299 -0.51 13.37 12.57
N PRO A 300 -0.99 12.16 12.24
CA PRO A 300 -1.84 11.93 11.08
C PRO A 300 -3.19 12.67 11.10
N ALA A 301 -3.62 13.13 12.28
CA ALA A 301 -4.86 13.89 12.48
C ALA A 301 -4.64 15.21 13.27
N GLY A 302 -3.46 15.83 13.11
CA GLY A 302 -3.14 17.11 13.75
C GLY A 302 -3.01 17.02 15.27
N ALA A 303 -2.95 18.19 15.93
CA ALA A 303 -2.62 18.31 17.35
C ALA A 303 -3.66 17.67 18.30
N ARG A 304 -4.89 17.46 17.81
CA ARG A 304 -5.97 16.80 18.57
C ARG A 304 -5.97 15.28 18.43
N GLY A 305 -5.16 14.73 17.53
CA GLY A 305 -5.03 13.29 17.30
C GLY A 305 -3.81 12.68 17.99
N PRO A 306 -3.63 11.35 17.85
CA PRO A 306 -2.46 10.66 18.35
C PRO A 306 -1.19 11.06 17.59
N ALA A 307 -0.06 11.04 18.30
CA ALA A 307 1.27 11.22 17.75
C ALA A 307 2.05 9.90 17.75
N PHE A 308 2.86 9.68 16.72
CA PHE A 308 3.66 8.47 16.59
C PHE A 308 5.12 8.81 16.34
N LEU A 309 6.02 8.19 17.11
CA LEU A 309 7.43 8.08 16.75
C LEU A 309 7.56 6.95 15.73
N ILE A 310 7.98 7.26 14.51
CA ILE A 310 8.22 6.29 13.44
C ILE A 310 9.72 6.09 13.20
N LEU A 311 10.15 4.83 13.17
CA LEU A 311 11.56 4.42 13.03
C LEU A 311 11.82 3.86 11.62
N ASP A 312 12.99 3.28 11.39
CA ASP A 312 13.40 2.77 10.09
C ASP A 312 12.53 1.60 9.60
N ASN A 313 12.05 0.74 10.51
CA ASN A 313 11.14 -0.35 10.16
C ASN A 313 9.77 0.13 9.66
N PHE A 314 9.25 1.27 10.14
CA PHE A 314 8.07 1.90 9.55
C PHE A 314 8.34 2.37 8.11
N ARG A 315 9.56 2.83 7.81
CA ARG A 315 9.95 3.25 6.46
C ARG A 315 10.09 2.07 5.50
N SER A 316 10.49 0.90 5.99
CA SER A 316 10.48 -0.33 5.21
C SER A 316 9.05 -0.73 4.81
N ILE A 317 8.07 -0.55 5.70
CA ILE A 317 6.65 -0.75 5.37
C ILE A 317 6.19 0.28 4.31
N LEU A 318 6.61 1.54 4.42
CA LEU A 318 6.32 2.57 3.41
C LEU A 318 6.91 2.25 2.02
N ARG A 319 7.91 1.38 1.91
CA ARG A 319 8.38 0.91 0.59
C ARG A 319 7.36 0.01 -0.08
N TYR A 320 6.66 -0.81 0.69
CA TYR A 320 5.62 -1.71 0.20
C TYR A 320 4.44 -0.91 -0.37
N ASN A 321 3.96 0.07 0.39
CA ASN A 321 2.97 1.05 -0.06
C ASN A 321 3.24 2.40 0.62
N ASN A 322 3.52 3.43 -0.18
CA ASN A 322 3.98 4.74 0.29
C ASN A 322 2.83 5.62 0.83
N SER A 323 2.12 5.11 1.82
CA SER A 323 1.01 5.76 2.51
C SER A 323 1.18 5.62 4.02
N ASP A 324 1.16 6.73 4.75
CA ASP A 324 1.27 6.72 6.21
C ASP A 324 0.09 5.97 6.85
N ASN A 325 -1.12 6.10 6.27
CA ASN A 325 -2.29 5.34 6.70
C ASN A 325 -2.06 3.83 6.57
N TYR A 326 -1.51 3.39 5.43
CA TYR A 326 -1.19 1.98 5.20
C TYR A 326 -0.14 1.49 6.19
N ALA A 327 0.96 2.22 6.36
CA ALA A 327 2.05 1.81 7.24
C ALA A 327 1.61 1.76 8.70
N LEU A 328 0.76 2.70 9.16
CA LEU A 328 0.11 2.61 10.46
C LEU A 328 -0.85 1.42 10.54
N GLY A 329 -1.62 1.15 9.49
CA GLY A 329 -2.51 -0.01 9.40
C GLY A 329 -1.77 -1.33 9.57
N VAL A 330 -0.70 -1.56 8.80
CA VAL A 330 0.17 -2.75 8.94
C VAL A 330 0.78 -2.82 10.34
N SER A 331 1.33 -1.71 10.83
CA SER A 331 1.98 -1.66 12.14
C SER A 331 1.01 -2.06 13.25
N PHE A 332 -0.15 -1.40 13.34
CA PHE A 332 -1.12 -1.66 14.41
C PHE A 332 -1.92 -2.95 14.21
N LEU A 333 -2.16 -3.40 12.98
CA LEU A 333 -2.69 -4.74 12.76
C LEU A 333 -1.72 -5.80 13.28
N GLY A 334 -0.41 -5.64 13.05
CA GLY A 334 0.62 -6.51 13.61
C GLY A 334 0.61 -6.52 15.14
N GLU A 335 0.57 -5.33 15.77
CA GLU A 335 0.43 -5.22 17.23
C GLU A 335 -0.81 -5.99 17.74
N ARG A 336 -1.97 -5.79 17.12
CA ARG A 336 -3.23 -6.42 17.55
C ARG A 336 -3.24 -7.93 17.33
N ILE A 337 -2.70 -8.41 16.20
CA ILE A 337 -2.53 -9.86 15.95
C ILE A 337 -1.66 -10.47 17.04
N ALA A 338 -0.56 -9.80 17.42
CA ALA A 338 0.34 -10.24 18.48
C ALA A 338 -0.24 -10.10 19.91
N GLY A 339 -1.51 -9.70 20.06
CA GLY A 339 -2.16 -9.54 21.37
C GLY A 339 -1.76 -8.27 22.11
N ARG A 340 -1.07 -7.34 21.45
CA ARG A 340 -0.63 -6.06 22.04
C ARG A 340 -1.71 -4.99 21.85
N SER A 341 -1.58 -3.91 22.62
CA SER A 341 -2.51 -2.78 22.58
C SER A 341 -2.56 -2.13 21.20
N GLY A 342 -3.75 -1.70 20.79
CA GLY A 342 -3.93 -0.82 19.63
C GLY A 342 -3.56 0.63 19.95
N ILE A 343 -3.98 1.53 19.05
CA ILE A 343 -3.91 2.98 19.28
C ILE A 343 -4.76 3.32 20.50
N GLN A 344 -4.17 4.05 21.45
CA GLN A 344 -4.80 4.41 22.72
C GLN A 344 -5.29 5.86 22.74
N GLY A 345 -4.64 6.75 21.99
CA GLY A 345 -5.02 8.14 21.84
C GLY A 345 -6.35 8.30 21.08
N GLY A 346 -7.10 9.34 21.45
CA GLY A 346 -8.35 9.68 20.80
C GLY A 346 -8.14 10.26 19.41
N TRP A 347 -9.03 9.92 18.48
CA TRP A 347 -9.10 10.57 17.17
C TRP A 347 -10.09 11.74 17.21
N PRO A 348 -9.86 12.83 16.46
CA PRO A 348 -10.80 13.95 16.36
C PRO A 348 -12.00 13.59 15.49
N ARG A 349 -12.82 12.62 15.93
CA ARG A 349 -13.93 12.05 15.15
C ARG A 349 -15.05 13.04 14.83
N ASN A 350 -15.10 14.17 15.54
CA ASN A 350 -16.06 15.25 15.30
C ASN A 350 -15.64 16.15 14.12
N ASP A 351 -14.44 16.00 13.58
CA ASP A 351 -14.01 16.75 12.41
C ASP A 351 -14.77 16.28 11.17
N ARG A 352 -15.42 17.23 10.48
CA ARG A 352 -16.11 16.94 9.23
C ARG A 352 -15.10 16.54 8.14
N PRO A 353 -15.27 15.39 7.48
CA PRO A 353 -14.44 15.02 6.34
C PRO A 353 -14.56 16.05 5.21
N LEU A 354 -13.41 16.44 4.63
CA LEU A 354 -13.33 17.31 3.47
C LEU A 354 -13.63 16.51 2.19
N SER A 355 -14.47 17.04 1.31
CA SER A 355 -14.67 16.50 -0.04
C SER A 355 -13.45 16.71 -0.93
N THR A 356 -13.35 16.00 -2.06
CA THR A 356 -12.25 16.20 -3.01
C THR A 356 -12.18 17.64 -3.53
N ALA A 357 -13.34 18.25 -3.81
CA ALA A 357 -13.43 19.64 -4.23
C ALA A 357 -12.88 20.59 -3.16
N GLU A 358 -13.28 20.39 -1.91
CA GLU A 358 -12.80 21.20 -0.77
C GLU A 358 -11.29 21.04 -0.53
N ARG A 359 -10.74 19.84 -0.70
CA ARG A 359 -9.30 19.62 -0.58
C ARG A 359 -8.50 20.38 -1.63
N LYS A 360 -8.98 20.36 -2.89
CA LYS A 360 -8.39 21.15 -3.98
C LYS A 360 -8.54 22.65 -3.71
N GLU A 361 -9.69 23.07 -3.18
CA GLU A 361 -9.92 24.47 -2.80
C GLU A 361 -8.93 24.94 -1.73
N ILE A 362 -8.63 24.12 -0.71
CA ILE A 362 -7.58 24.44 0.28
C ILE A 362 -6.24 24.68 -0.41
N GLN A 363 -5.79 23.77 -1.28
CA GLN A 363 -4.52 23.93 -2.02
C GLN A 363 -4.51 25.20 -2.89
N GLN A 364 -5.60 25.47 -3.61
CA GLN A 364 -5.76 26.67 -4.43
C GLN A 364 -5.64 27.95 -3.60
N ARG A 365 -6.33 28.01 -2.45
CA ARG A 365 -6.33 29.18 -1.57
C ARG A 365 -4.98 29.40 -0.89
N LEU A 366 -4.34 28.32 -0.44
CA LEU A 366 -2.97 28.40 0.11
C LEU A 366 -1.99 28.92 -0.94
N ARG A 367 -2.10 28.46 -2.20
CA ARG A 367 -1.29 28.96 -3.31
C ARG A 367 -1.55 30.43 -3.60
N ALA A 368 -2.81 30.84 -3.67
CA ALA A 368 -3.19 32.24 -3.89
C ALA A 368 -2.65 33.18 -2.79
N GLN A 369 -2.45 32.67 -1.58
CA GLN A 369 -1.86 33.41 -0.46
C GLN A 369 -0.34 33.22 -0.32
N GLY A 370 0.33 32.53 -1.26
CA GLY A 370 1.78 32.36 -1.27
C GLY A 370 2.33 31.27 -0.32
N TYR A 371 1.48 30.43 0.27
CA TYR A 371 1.91 29.36 1.18
C TYR A 371 2.22 28.02 0.47
N TYR A 372 1.73 27.82 -0.76
CA TYR A 372 1.81 26.53 -1.45
C TYR A 372 2.16 26.69 -2.93
N ASP A 373 3.13 25.92 -3.42
CA ASP A 373 3.62 25.92 -4.81
C ASP A 373 3.41 24.58 -5.54
N GLY A 374 3.18 23.48 -4.81
CA GLY A 374 2.95 22.13 -5.36
C GLY A 374 1.60 21.96 -6.07
N GLU A 375 1.38 20.83 -6.74
CA GLU A 375 0.18 20.56 -7.56
C GLU A 375 -1.16 20.64 -6.79
N ILE A 376 -2.22 21.00 -7.51
CA ILE A 376 -3.60 21.05 -6.99
C ILE A 376 -4.32 19.75 -7.39
N ASP A 377 -4.12 18.72 -6.60
CA ASP A 377 -4.61 17.36 -6.82
C ASP A 377 -5.66 16.93 -5.79
N GLY A 378 -5.81 17.68 -4.69
CA GLY A 378 -6.64 17.33 -3.53
C GLY A 378 -6.03 16.23 -2.67
N LEU A 379 -4.74 15.91 -2.86
CA LEU A 379 -3.97 14.97 -2.06
C LEU A 379 -3.12 15.76 -1.05
N PHE A 380 -3.37 15.51 0.23
CA PHE A 380 -2.63 16.19 1.29
C PHE A 380 -1.32 15.48 1.61
N GLY A 381 -0.34 15.72 0.74
CA GLY A 381 1.04 15.33 0.98
C GLY A 381 1.78 16.28 1.93
N SER A 382 3.06 16.02 2.16
CA SER A 382 3.91 16.83 3.03
C SER A 382 3.95 18.31 2.62
N GLY A 383 3.92 18.62 1.32
CA GLY A 383 3.89 19.99 0.82
C GLY A 383 2.64 20.75 1.30
N THR A 384 1.46 20.14 1.18
CA THR A 384 0.21 20.75 1.66
C THR A 384 0.22 20.89 3.18
N MET A 385 0.68 19.88 3.92
CA MET A 385 0.75 19.96 5.39
C MET A 385 1.70 21.08 5.86
N THR A 386 2.86 21.24 5.22
CA THR A 386 3.79 22.34 5.50
C THR A 386 3.16 23.70 5.21
N ALA A 387 2.48 23.84 4.08
CA ALA A 387 1.77 25.07 3.72
C ALA A 387 0.68 25.43 4.73
N VAL A 388 -0.08 24.43 5.19
CA VAL A 388 -1.10 24.60 6.23
C VAL A 388 -0.48 25.02 7.56
N ALA A 389 0.61 24.40 7.99
CA ALA A 389 1.32 24.78 9.20
C ALA A 389 1.86 26.22 9.12
N ALA A 390 2.36 26.64 7.95
CA ALA A 390 2.80 28.01 7.71
C ALA A 390 1.65 29.01 7.80
N TYR A 391 0.50 28.71 7.18
CA TYR A 391 -0.71 29.51 7.28
C TYR A 391 -1.21 29.63 8.74
N GLN A 392 -1.31 28.50 9.45
CA GLN A 392 -1.73 28.46 10.85
C GLN A 392 -0.83 29.31 11.74
N ARG A 393 0.50 29.24 11.53
CA ARG A 393 1.47 30.06 12.27
C ARG A 393 1.23 31.55 12.04
N ALA A 394 0.99 31.96 10.79
CA ALA A 394 0.69 33.35 10.47
C ALA A 394 -0.63 33.85 11.08
N ARG A 395 -1.53 32.94 11.46
CA ARG A 395 -2.80 33.25 12.15
C ARG A 395 -2.74 33.12 13.67
N GLY A 396 -1.57 32.81 14.24
CA GLY A 396 -1.40 32.67 15.69
C GLY A 396 -2.12 31.46 16.30
N VAL A 397 -2.48 30.46 15.47
CA VAL A 397 -3.05 29.19 15.96
C VAL A 397 -1.98 28.09 15.95
N THR A 398 -2.27 26.96 16.61
CA THR A 398 -1.33 25.83 16.66
C THR A 398 -1.00 25.34 15.24
N PRO A 399 0.29 25.40 14.80
CA PRO A 399 0.66 25.07 13.43
C PRO A 399 0.89 23.56 13.25
N ASP A 400 -0.19 22.78 13.41
CA ASP A 400 -0.16 21.31 13.34
C ASP A 400 -0.18 20.73 11.92
N GLY A 401 -0.35 21.59 10.90
CA GLY A 401 -0.33 21.20 9.50
C GLY A 401 -1.54 20.39 9.05
N TYR A 402 -2.57 20.23 9.89
CA TYR A 402 -3.72 19.38 9.60
C TYR A 402 -4.86 20.18 8.94
N PRO A 403 -5.20 19.89 7.66
CA PRO A 403 -6.27 20.59 6.97
C PRO A 403 -7.64 20.12 7.50
N THR A 404 -8.47 21.06 7.94
CA THR A 404 -9.83 20.81 8.45
C THR A 404 -10.86 21.65 7.70
N SER A 405 -12.15 21.35 7.89
CA SER A 405 -13.22 22.23 7.41
C SER A 405 -13.14 23.63 8.01
N ILE A 406 -12.72 23.74 9.28
CA ILE A 406 -12.51 25.02 9.97
C ILE A 406 -11.44 25.84 9.25
N LEU A 407 -10.31 25.20 8.87
CA LEU A 407 -9.26 25.87 8.11
C LEU A 407 -9.75 26.34 6.73
N LEU A 408 -10.59 25.55 6.06
CA LEU A 408 -11.18 25.97 4.79
C LEU A 408 -12.06 27.22 4.96
N ASP A 409 -12.86 27.28 6.02
CA ASP A 409 -13.69 28.46 6.29
C ASP A 409 -12.84 29.70 6.62
N GLN A 410 -11.76 29.53 7.39
CA GLN A 410 -10.76 30.59 7.60
C GLN A 410 -10.12 31.07 6.29
N LEU A 411 -9.77 30.15 5.38
CA LEU A 411 -9.23 30.47 4.05
C LEU A 411 -10.27 31.14 3.12
N ARG A 412 -11.57 30.96 3.41
CA ARG A 412 -12.67 31.67 2.76
C ARG A 412 -12.95 33.04 3.37
N GLY A 413 -12.35 33.37 4.51
CA GLY A 413 -12.64 34.57 5.28
C GLY A 413 -13.99 34.51 6.00
N ARG A 414 -14.42 33.31 6.38
CA ARG A 414 -15.68 33.05 7.10
C ARG A 414 -15.44 32.70 8.55
#